data_AF-A0A9Q1A8X7-F1
#
_entry.id   AF-A0A9Q1A8X7-F1
#
_cell.length_a   1.000
_cell.length_b   1.000
_cell.length_c   1.000
_cell.angle_alpha   90.00
_cell.angle_beta   90.00
_cell.angle_gamma   90.00
#
_symmetry.space_group_name_H-M   'P 1'
#
loop_
_entity.id
_entity.type
_entity.pdbx_description
1 polymer ?
#
loop_
_entity_poly.entity_id
_entity_poly.type
_entity_poly.pdbx_seq_one_letter_code
_entity_poly.pdbx_strand_id
1 'polypeptide(L)'
;MLEPEEERVMKMVLEEGIMKTKMIVEGNQEVKFTTEEYQRLHQCVFDLHSASYRNNSHWLLERFVKSLEESINSAVLPSFVDKHDALLLRELILMWSNYKLMTKWLCKFFESIDRHFVPKICYCSLTDISNNSFHDLVFKDFYVKFQDVALSLINQERMGLHIDCSSLKNVFLVFMEMHKHTGITYYEGFESAMLEQTSNYYCQMAQQWLSNGSPADYVQKVYWCLEQEAERAGRYFPSGTQPKLLKVVKQQLVYDILDKLVEKQRPENCSFVTDFYQEMLSKCANMTLQEGSYCTTEEWLSALLTSSSVFPLS
;
A
#
# COMPACT_ATOMS: atom_id res chain seq x y z
N MET A 1 2.86 -2.35 50.26
CA MET A 1 2.78 -3.59 49.46
C MET A 1 1.31 -4.00 49.48
N LEU A 2 0.74 -4.35 48.31
CA LEU A 2 -0.59 -4.94 48.28
C LEU A 2 -0.56 -6.32 48.94
N GLU A 3 -1.66 -6.72 49.57
CA GLU A 3 -1.79 -8.10 50.02
C GLU A 3 -1.83 -9.04 48.80
N PRO A 4 -1.25 -10.26 48.85
CA PRO A 4 -1.21 -11.17 47.71
C PRO A 4 -2.58 -11.48 47.10
N GLU A 5 -3.62 -11.47 47.93
CA GLU A 5 -5.01 -11.67 47.54
C GLU A 5 -5.55 -10.50 46.70
N GLU A 6 -5.25 -9.26 47.10
CA GLU A 6 -5.67 -8.04 46.40
C GLU A 6 -5.00 -7.94 45.03
N GLU A 7 -3.71 -8.25 44.97
CA GLU A 7 -2.97 -8.30 43.69
C GLU A 7 -3.59 -9.33 42.74
N ARG A 8 -3.99 -10.51 43.25
CA ARG A 8 -4.65 -11.55 42.44
C ARG A 8 -5.99 -11.08 41.88
N VAL A 9 -6.80 -10.42 42.71
CA VAL A 9 -8.11 -9.88 42.29
C VAL A 9 -7.94 -8.80 41.21
N MET A 10 -6.97 -7.89 41.39
CA MET A 10 -6.66 -6.86 40.38
C MET A 10 -6.25 -7.47 39.04
N LYS A 11 -5.37 -8.48 39.05
CA LYS A 11 -4.99 -9.21 37.83
C LYS A 11 -6.21 -9.84 37.16
N MET A 12 -7.12 -10.45 37.91
CA MET A 12 -8.35 -11.03 37.36
C MET A 12 -9.27 -9.99 36.70
N VAL A 13 -9.41 -8.80 37.30
CA VAL A 13 -10.18 -7.69 36.70
C VAL A 13 -9.53 -7.21 35.40
N LEU A 14 -8.19 -7.15 35.36
CA LEU A 14 -7.46 -6.79 34.13
C LEU A 14 -7.66 -7.84 33.02
N GLU A 15 -7.63 -9.13 33.36
CA GLU A 15 -7.90 -10.21 32.41
C GLU A 15 -9.30 -10.13 31.80
N GLU A 16 -10.31 -9.78 32.59
CA GLU A 16 -11.68 -9.56 32.09
C GLU A 16 -11.71 -8.42 31.05
N GLY A 17 -11.01 -7.32 31.32
CA GLY A 17 -10.86 -6.21 30.38
C GLY A 17 -10.15 -6.61 29.09
N ILE A 18 -9.07 -7.38 29.18
CA ILE A 18 -8.32 -7.90 28.03
C ILE A 18 -9.18 -8.88 27.21
N MET A 19 -9.94 -9.75 27.86
CA MET A 19 -10.85 -10.65 27.17
C MET A 19 -11.92 -9.87 26.41
N LYS A 20 -12.46 -8.80 26.99
CA LYS A 20 -13.40 -7.90 26.31
C LYS A 20 -12.75 -7.20 25.12
N THR A 21 -11.50 -6.75 25.19
CA THR A 21 -10.83 -6.17 24.01
C THR A 21 -10.61 -7.20 22.90
N LYS A 22 -10.34 -8.46 23.25
CA LYS A 22 -10.19 -9.55 22.28
C LYS A 22 -11.44 -9.76 21.41
N MET A 23 -12.63 -9.64 22.02
CA MET A 23 -13.92 -9.72 21.29
C MET A 23 -14.05 -8.64 20.20
N ILE A 24 -13.34 -7.51 20.32
CA ILE A 24 -13.30 -6.46 19.30
C ILE A 24 -12.57 -6.96 18.05
N VAL A 25 -11.44 -7.65 18.22
CA VAL A 25 -10.67 -8.21 17.09
C VAL A 25 -11.48 -9.25 16.33
N GLU A 26 -12.23 -10.07 17.07
CA GLU A 26 -13.15 -11.07 16.54
C GLU A 26 -14.37 -10.48 15.80
N GLY A 27 -14.50 -9.15 15.76
CA GLY A 27 -15.49 -8.44 14.95
C GLY A 27 -16.81 -8.14 15.67
N ASN A 28 -16.85 -8.25 17.00
CA ASN A 28 -18.06 -7.95 17.76
C ASN A 28 -18.24 -6.43 17.93
N GLN A 29 -19.04 -5.82 17.04
CA GLN A 29 -19.24 -4.36 16.96
C GLN A 29 -20.00 -3.75 18.15
N GLU A 30 -20.64 -4.56 18.99
CA GLU A 30 -21.37 -4.10 20.18
C GLU A 30 -20.44 -3.86 21.38
N VAL A 31 -19.18 -4.30 21.30
CA VAL A 31 -18.24 -4.18 22.39
C VAL A 31 -17.72 -2.74 22.49
N LYS A 32 -18.35 -1.96 23.38
CA LYS A 32 -17.88 -0.65 23.81
C LYS A 32 -17.48 -0.70 25.27
N PHE A 33 -16.40 0.00 25.62
CA PHE A 33 -16.07 0.27 27.00
C PHE A 33 -16.83 1.49 27.49
N THR A 34 -17.54 1.36 28.60
CA THR A 34 -18.11 2.52 29.29
C THR A 34 -17.00 3.32 29.96
N THR A 35 -17.29 4.58 30.31
CA THR A 35 -16.33 5.41 31.06
C THR A 35 -15.95 4.75 32.39
N GLU A 36 -16.91 4.10 33.06
CA GLU A 36 -16.71 3.42 34.34
C GLU A 36 -15.80 2.19 34.20
N GLU A 37 -16.02 1.37 33.17
CA GLU A 37 -15.17 0.20 32.88
C GLU A 37 -13.74 0.63 32.55
N TYR A 38 -13.59 1.67 31.72
CA TYR A 38 -12.29 2.24 31.40
C TYR A 38 -11.58 2.75 32.66
N GLN A 39 -12.24 3.55 33.49
CA GLN A 39 -11.67 4.09 34.72
C GLN A 39 -11.24 2.97 35.68
N ARG A 40 -12.08 1.94 35.82
CA ARG A 40 -11.78 0.78 36.65
C ARG A 40 -10.53 0.03 36.18
N LEU A 41 -10.42 -0.23 34.87
CA LEU A 41 -9.27 -0.93 34.29
C LEU A 41 -7.99 -0.10 34.36
N HIS A 42 -8.07 1.19 34.02
CA HIS A 42 -6.93 2.10 34.11
C HIS A 42 -6.43 2.24 35.56
N GLN A 43 -7.35 2.41 36.52
CA GLN A 43 -7.00 2.49 37.94
C GLN A 43 -6.38 1.19 38.44
N CYS A 44 -6.91 0.04 38.03
CA CYS A 44 -6.36 -1.27 38.36
C CYS A 44 -4.89 -1.41 37.93
N VAL A 45 -4.57 -1.06 36.68
CA VAL A 45 -3.18 -1.08 36.19
C VAL A 45 -2.31 -0.09 36.98
N PHE A 46 -2.82 1.12 37.24
CA PHE A 46 -2.10 2.13 38.02
C PHE A 46 -1.75 1.65 39.44
N ASP A 47 -2.70 1.02 40.12
CA ASP A 47 -2.52 0.50 41.48
C ASP A 47 -1.52 -0.66 41.49
N LEU A 48 -1.63 -1.59 40.52
CA LEU A 48 -0.66 -2.69 40.33
C LEU A 48 0.76 -2.16 40.08
N HIS A 49 0.89 -1.15 39.23
CA HIS A 49 2.15 -0.48 38.91
C HIS A 49 2.76 0.19 40.15
N SER A 50 1.93 0.89 40.94
CA SER A 50 2.37 1.64 42.13
C SER A 50 2.75 0.74 43.30
N ALA A 51 2.11 -0.43 43.43
CA ALA A 51 2.31 -1.35 44.54
C ALA A 51 3.66 -2.08 44.55
N SER A 52 4.20 -2.39 43.36
CA SER A 52 5.51 -3.02 43.18
C SER A 52 6.11 -2.62 41.84
N TYR A 53 6.73 -1.43 41.84
CA TYR A 53 7.18 -0.74 40.63
C TYR A 53 8.09 -1.57 39.70
N ARG A 54 8.89 -2.53 40.20
CA ARG A 54 9.74 -3.35 39.33
C ARG A 54 9.06 -4.64 38.88
N ASN A 55 8.52 -5.44 39.80
CA ASN A 55 8.01 -6.77 39.46
C ASN A 55 6.67 -6.68 38.71
N ASN A 56 5.73 -5.86 39.20
CA ASN A 56 4.40 -5.77 38.59
C ASN A 56 4.44 -5.05 37.25
N SER A 57 5.33 -4.07 37.07
CA SER A 57 5.48 -3.38 35.79
C SER A 57 6.03 -4.28 34.69
N HIS A 58 6.99 -5.17 35.01
CA HIS A 58 7.46 -6.16 34.06
C HIS A 58 6.35 -7.14 33.69
N TRP A 59 5.63 -7.65 34.69
CA TRP A 59 4.48 -8.53 34.47
C TRP A 59 3.39 -7.86 33.61
N LEU A 60 3.06 -6.59 33.87
CA LEU A 60 2.08 -5.83 33.09
C LEU A 60 2.51 -5.67 31.63
N LEU A 61 3.78 -5.35 31.37
CA LEU A 61 4.30 -5.24 30.01
C LEU A 61 4.29 -6.59 29.28
N GLU A 62 4.76 -7.65 29.95
CA GLU A 62 4.75 -9.00 29.38
C GLU A 62 3.31 -9.45 29.08
N ARG A 63 2.37 -9.17 29.99
CA ARG A 63 0.96 -9.49 29.77
C ARG A 63 0.36 -8.70 28.63
N PHE A 64 0.70 -7.42 28.49
CA PHE A 64 0.29 -6.58 27.36
C PHE A 64 0.74 -7.22 26.03
N VAL A 65 2.03 -7.53 25.89
CA VAL A 65 2.58 -8.18 24.67
C VAL A 65 1.87 -9.49 24.39
N LYS A 66 1.75 -10.35 25.39
CA LYS A 66 1.06 -11.64 25.25
C LYS A 66 -0.40 -11.50 24.81
N SER A 67 -1.09 -10.44 25.24
CA SER A 67 -2.48 -10.18 24.84
C SER A 67 -2.59 -9.85 23.35
N LEU A 68 -1.60 -9.17 22.79
CA LEU A 68 -1.51 -8.88 21.35
C LEU A 68 -1.28 -10.17 20.56
N GLU A 69 -0.28 -10.96 20.98
CA GLU A 69 0.06 -12.23 20.34
C GLU A 69 -1.11 -13.22 20.37
N GLU A 70 -1.79 -13.36 21.51
CA GLU A 70 -2.97 -14.22 21.65
C GLU A 70 -4.10 -13.79 20.71
N SER A 71 -4.37 -12.47 20.61
CA SER A 71 -5.40 -11.93 19.72
C SER A 71 -5.06 -12.16 18.24
N ILE A 72 -3.80 -11.98 17.87
CA ILE A 72 -3.33 -12.25 16.50
C ILE A 72 -3.47 -13.73 16.17
N ASN A 73 -2.98 -14.61 17.03
CA ASN A 73 -2.94 -16.05 16.78
C ASN A 73 -4.34 -16.69 16.78
N SER A 74 -5.28 -16.21 17.59
CA SER A 74 -6.60 -16.84 17.69
C SER A 74 -7.67 -16.21 16.79
N ALA A 75 -7.51 -14.96 16.35
CA ALA A 75 -8.52 -14.25 15.55
C ALA A 75 -7.98 -13.82 14.18
N VAL A 76 -6.85 -13.11 14.14
CA VAL A 76 -6.34 -12.53 12.89
C VAL A 76 -5.81 -13.60 11.94
N LEU A 77 -4.87 -14.45 12.38
CA LEU A 77 -4.28 -15.48 11.51
C LEU A 77 -5.31 -16.49 10.98
N PRO A 78 -6.22 -17.04 11.81
CA PRO A 78 -7.24 -17.97 11.33
C PRO A 78 -8.18 -17.33 10.30
N SER A 79 -8.44 -16.02 10.39
CA SER A 79 -9.33 -15.32 9.47
C SER A 79 -8.85 -15.34 8.01
N PHE A 80 -7.54 -15.57 7.78
CA PHE A 80 -6.92 -15.57 6.46
C PHE A 80 -6.83 -16.94 5.79
N VAL A 81 -6.98 -18.04 6.53
CA VAL A 81 -6.66 -19.40 6.05
C VAL A 81 -7.47 -19.79 4.80
N ASP A 82 -8.76 -19.44 4.78
CA ASP A 82 -9.69 -19.81 3.72
C ASP A 82 -10.01 -18.66 2.75
N LYS A 83 -9.26 -17.55 2.82
CA LYS A 83 -9.54 -16.34 2.02
C LYS A 83 -8.52 -16.17 0.91
N HIS A 84 -9.04 -15.92 -0.28
CA HIS A 84 -8.27 -15.72 -1.51
C HIS A 84 -8.77 -14.50 -2.27
N ASP A 85 -7.99 -14.04 -3.24
CA ASP A 85 -8.33 -12.92 -4.12
C ASP A 85 -8.83 -11.68 -3.35
N ALA A 86 -9.80 -10.94 -3.90
CA ALA A 86 -10.34 -9.72 -3.29
C ALA A 86 -10.83 -9.91 -1.84
N LEU A 87 -11.27 -11.12 -1.46
CA LEU A 87 -11.71 -11.41 -0.09
C LEU A 87 -10.54 -11.36 0.89
N LEU A 88 -9.35 -11.78 0.48
CA LEU A 88 -8.15 -11.73 1.32
C LEU A 88 -7.79 -10.28 1.67
N LEU A 89 -7.84 -9.38 0.69
CA LEU A 89 -7.54 -7.96 0.89
C LEU A 89 -8.59 -7.25 1.75
N ARG A 90 -9.87 -7.59 1.56
CA ARG A 90 -10.95 -7.09 2.42
C ARG A 90 -10.76 -7.53 3.86
N GLU A 91 -10.34 -8.78 4.06
CA GLU A 91 -10.06 -9.28 5.39
C GLU A 91 -8.87 -8.56 6.04
N LEU A 92 -7.81 -8.30 5.29
CA LEU A 92 -6.65 -7.54 5.79
C LEU A 92 -7.10 -6.17 6.33
N ILE A 93 -7.92 -5.44 5.56
CA ILE A 93 -8.45 -4.13 5.97
C ILE A 93 -9.28 -4.27 7.25
N LEU A 94 -10.18 -5.26 7.31
CA LEU A 94 -11.06 -5.48 8.45
C LEU A 94 -10.27 -5.83 9.71
N MET A 95 -9.39 -6.83 9.64
CA MET A 95 -8.60 -7.30 10.77
C MET A 95 -7.62 -6.23 11.25
N TRP A 96 -6.99 -5.47 10.35
CA TRP A 96 -6.15 -4.36 10.74
C TRP A 96 -6.93 -3.25 11.46
N SER A 97 -8.13 -2.92 10.97
CA SER A 97 -9.01 -1.94 11.62
C SER A 97 -9.44 -2.40 13.02
N ASN A 98 -9.89 -3.65 13.16
CA ASN A 98 -10.30 -4.20 14.45
C ASN A 98 -9.13 -4.29 15.43
N TYR A 99 -7.96 -4.73 14.95
CA TYR A 99 -6.73 -4.78 15.74
C TYR A 99 -6.34 -3.39 16.24
N LYS A 100 -6.33 -2.36 15.38
CA LYS A 100 -6.07 -0.96 15.78
C LYS A 100 -7.03 -0.47 16.86
N LEU A 101 -8.30 -0.85 16.79
CA LEU A 101 -9.26 -0.48 17.81
C LEU A 101 -8.99 -1.18 19.14
N MET A 102 -8.69 -2.48 19.11
CA MET A 102 -8.29 -3.24 20.30
C MET A 102 -7.04 -2.65 20.95
N THR A 103 -5.98 -2.42 20.18
CA THR A 103 -4.70 -1.90 20.69
C THR A 103 -4.86 -0.50 21.26
N LYS A 104 -5.71 0.34 20.67
CA LYS A 104 -6.05 1.65 21.24
C LYS A 104 -6.66 1.55 22.64
N TRP A 105 -7.50 0.55 22.90
CA TRP A 105 -8.05 0.32 24.25
C TRP A 105 -7.00 -0.25 25.19
N LEU A 106 -6.22 -1.23 24.75
CA LEU A 106 -5.12 -1.78 25.55
C LEU A 106 -4.11 -0.70 25.94
N CYS A 107 -3.61 0.10 25.00
CA CYS A 107 -2.68 1.20 25.29
C CYS A 107 -3.25 2.20 26.31
N LYS A 108 -4.56 2.45 26.29
CA LYS A 108 -5.23 3.30 27.27
C LYS A 108 -5.27 2.68 28.66
N PHE A 109 -5.58 1.39 28.79
CA PHE A 109 -5.58 0.73 30.09
C PHE A 109 -4.17 0.68 30.70
N PHE A 110 -3.16 0.51 29.84
CA PHE A 110 -1.75 0.39 30.22
C PHE A 110 -0.97 1.72 30.18
N GLU A 111 -1.65 2.87 30.06
CA GLU A 111 -1.02 4.18 29.90
C GLU A 111 -0.04 4.53 31.04
N SER A 112 -0.34 4.09 32.27
CA SER A 112 0.49 4.34 33.44
C SER A 112 1.90 3.73 33.29
N ILE A 113 2.01 2.52 32.72
CA ILE A 113 3.31 1.87 32.48
C ILE A 113 4.02 2.45 31.25
N ASP A 114 3.28 2.84 30.21
CA ASP A 114 3.84 3.46 29.00
C ASP A 114 4.51 4.80 29.32
N ARG A 115 3.94 5.56 30.26
CA ARG A 115 4.49 6.86 30.67
C ARG A 115 5.69 6.75 31.60
N HIS A 116 5.69 5.79 32.54
CA HIS A 116 6.64 5.80 33.66
C HIS A 116 7.63 4.64 33.67
N PHE A 117 7.34 3.53 33.01
CA PHE A 117 8.17 2.31 33.06
C PHE A 117 8.81 2.00 31.71
N VAL A 118 8.02 1.98 30.63
CA VAL A 118 8.48 1.64 29.28
C VAL A 118 9.70 2.47 28.85
N PRO A 119 9.76 3.82 29.03
CA PRO A 119 10.91 4.62 28.61
C PRO A 119 12.22 4.29 29.33
N LYS A 120 12.15 3.55 30.45
CA LYS A 120 13.32 3.15 31.24
C LYS A 120 13.90 1.80 30.80
N ILE A 121 13.14 1.02 30.03
CA ILE A 121 13.51 -0.36 29.65
C ILE A 121 13.48 -0.60 28.14
N CYS A 122 12.74 0.22 27.38
CA CYS A 122 12.57 0.12 25.95
C CYS A 122 12.59 1.52 25.32
N TYR A 123 13.06 1.60 24.09
CA TYR A 123 13.01 2.83 23.28
C TYR A 123 11.73 2.94 22.43
N CYS A 124 10.76 2.05 22.64
CA CYS A 124 9.51 1.97 21.88
C CYS A 124 8.31 2.18 22.81
N SER A 125 7.27 2.87 22.35
CA SER A 125 6.00 3.00 23.08
C SER A 125 5.16 1.71 23.01
N LEU A 126 4.16 1.56 23.87
CA LEU A 126 3.17 0.48 23.74
C LEU A 126 2.46 0.48 22.37
N THR A 127 2.30 1.67 21.77
CA THR A 127 1.75 1.80 20.43
C THR A 127 2.70 1.22 19.38
N ASP A 128 4.00 1.49 19.49
CA ASP A 128 5.02 0.94 18.58
C ASP A 128 5.11 -0.59 18.73
N ILE A 129 5.12 -1.09 19.97
CA ILE A 129 5.09 -2.54 20.26
C ILE A 129 3.84 -3.18 19.62
N SER A 130 2.69 -2.53 19.73
CA SER A 130 1.43 -3.00 19.12
C SER A 130 1.52 -3.10 17.60
N ASN A 131 2.06 -2.07 16.94
CA ASN A 131 2.20 -2.05 15.49
C ASN A 131 3.24 -3.08 15.01
N ASN A 132 4.39 -3.17 15.69
CA ASN A 132 5.43 -4.14 15.39
C ASN A 132 4.94 -5.58 15.55
N SER A 133 4.12 -5.86 16.57
CA SER A 133 3.55 -7.20 16.77
C SER A 133 2.69 -7.64 15.59
N PHE A 134 1.82 -6.77 15.06
CA PHE A 134 1.02 -7.09 13.88
C PHE A 134 1.88 -7.23 12.63
N HIS A 135 2.88 -6.36 12.50
CA HIS A 135 3.83 -6.44 11.39
C HIS A 135 4.56 -7.78 11.38
N ASP A 136 5.22 -8.13 12.49
CA ASP A 136 6.12 -9.27 12.59
C ASP A 136 5.38 -10.60 12.52
N LEU A 137 4.17 -10.69 13.08
CA LEU A 137 3.40 -11.93 13.15
C LEU A 137 2.42 -12.13 11.98
N VAL A 138 2.06 -11.07 11.26
CA VAL A 138 1.05 -11.13 10.20
C VAL A 138 1.57 -10.52 8.92
N PHE A 139 1.84 -9.21 8.94
CA PHE A 139 2.01 -8.46 7.70
C PHE A 139 3.23 -8.93 6.91
N LYS A 140 4.35 -9.17 7.59
CA LYS A 140 5.60 -9.63 6.98
C LYS A 140 5.45 -10.94 6.20
N ASP A 141 4.76 -11.92 6.77
CA ASP A 141 4.62 -13.26 6.18
C ASP A 141 3.56 -13.32 5.08
N PHE A 142 2.54 -12.47 5.16
CA PHE A 142 1.45 -12.42 4.18
C PHE A 142 1.66 -11.37 3.08
N TYR A 143 2.64 -10.46 3.21
CA TYR A 143 2.83 -9.34 2.30
C TYR A 143 2.90 -9.75 0.83
N VAL A 144 3.69 -10.78 0.50
CA VAL A 144 3.81 -11.26 -0.90
C VAL A 144 2.45 -11.68 -1.45
N LYS A 145 1.63 -12.39 -0.66
CA LYS A 145 0.28 -12.78 -1.08
C LYS A 145 -0.63 -11.56 -1.28
N PHE A 146 -0.57 -10.58 -0.38
CA PHE A 146 -1.35 -9.35 -0.52
C PHE A 146 -0.94 -8.55 -1.76
N GLN A 147 0.37 -8.45 -2.00
CA GLN A 147 0.95 -7.82 -3.19
C GLN A 147 0.46 -8.52 -4.46
N ASP A 148 0.56 -9.85 -4.54
CA ASP A 148 0.15 -10.63 -5.71
C ASP A 148 -1.33 -10.46 -6.02
N VAL A 149 -2.19 -10.52 -5.00
CA VAL A 149 -3.63 -10.30 -5.16
C VAL A 149 -3.92 -8.87 -5.63
N ALA A 150 -3.27 -7.86 -5.05
CA ALA A 150 -3.47 -6.47 -5.46
C ALA A 150 -3.04 -6.24 -6.92
N LEU A 151 -1.92 -6.81 -7.34
CA LEU A 151 -1.45 -6.77 -8.74
C LEU A 151 -2.41 -7.50 -9.68
N SER A 152 -2.92 -8.67 -9.26
CA SER A 152 -3.92 -9.42 -10.02
C SER A 152 -5.19 -8.60 -10.25
N LEU A 153 -5.71 -7.93 -9.22
CA LEU A 153 -6.89 -7.06 -9.36
C LEU A 153 -6.68 -5.90 -10.33
N ILE A 154 -5.49 -5.28 -10.30
CA ILE A 154 -5.15 -4.22 -11.26
C ILE A 154 -5.16 -4.76 -12.70
N ASN A 155 -4.59 -5.94 -12.91
CA ASN A 155 -4.58 -6.58 -14.23
C ASN A 155 -5.99 -7.01 -14.68
N GLN A 156 -6.84 -7.47 -13.76
CA GLN A 156 -8.25 -7.74 -14.05
C GLN A 156 -8.99 -6.48 -14.51
N GLU A 157 -8.76 -5.33 -13.84
CA GLU A 157 -9.34 -4.06 -14.26
C GLU A 157 -8.84 -3.62 -15.65
N ARG A 158 -7.55 -3.84 -15.97
CA ARG A 158 -7.01 -3.61 -17.31
C ARG A 158 -7.69 -4.45 -18.38
N MET A 159 -8.13 -5.65 -18.04
CA MET A 159 -8.90 -6.54 -18.91
C MET A 159 -10.40 -6.17 -19.00
N GLY A 160 -10.82 -5.10 -18.33
CA GLY A 160 -12.20 -4.60 -18.35
C GLY A 160 -13.10 -5.22 -17.27
N LEU A 161 -12.55 -5.97 -16.32
CA LEU A 161 -13.32 -6.48 -15.18
C LEU A 161 -13.56 -5.38 -14.15
N HIS A 162 -14.75 -5.36 -13.56
CA HIS A 162 -15.05 -4.46 -12.46
C HIS A 162 -14.37 -4.92 -11.17
N ILE A 163 -13.64 -3.99 -10.54
CA ILE A 163 -12.98 -4.22 -9.26
C ILE A 163 -13.44 -3.20 -8.21
N ASP A 164 -13.24 -3.56 -6.95
CA ASP A 164 -13.47 -2.66 -5.83
C ASP A 164 -12.26 -1.73 -5.63
N CYS A 165 -12.30 -0.57 -6.27
CA CYS A 165 -11.25 0.46 -6.18
C CYS A 165 -11.05 0.96 -4.73
N SER A 166 -12.12 0.99 -3.93
CA SER A 166 -12.05 1.45 -2.54
C SER A 166 -11.25 0.49 -1.67
N SER A 167 -11.40 -0.82 -1.91
CA SER A 167 -10.60 -1.86 -1.26
C SER A 167 -9.12 -1.70 -1.60
N LEU A 168 -8.74 -1.54 -2.89
CA LEU A 168 -7.33 -1.32 -3.26
C LEU A 168 -6.74 -0.08 -2.60
N LYS A 169 -7.47 1.05 -2.62
CA LYS A 169 -7.02 2.28 -1.97
C LYS A 169 -6.74 2.06 -0.48
N ASN A 170 -7.64 1.36 0.22
CA ASN A 170 -7.47 1.05 1.64
C ASN A 170 -6.29 0.10 1.89
N VAL A 171 -6.04 -0.89 1.02
CA VAL A 171 -4.86 -1.76 1.12
C VAL A 171 -3.57 -0.95 1.02
N PHE A 172 -3.47 -0.01 0.09
CA PHE A 172 -2.29 0.84 -0.03
C PHE A 172 -2.11 1.76 1.17
N LEU A 173 -3.19 2.23 1.79
CA LEU A 173 -3.11 2.92 3.08
C LEU A 173 -2.51 2.01 4.16
N VAL A 174 -2.90 0.73 4.23
CA VAL A 174 -2.27 -0.23 5.16
C VAL A 174 -0.78 -0.39 4.86
N PHE A 175 -0.38 -0.52 3.59
CA PHE A 175 1.03 -0.69 3.21
C PHE A 175 1.88 0.51 3.64
N MET A 176 1.35 1.73 3.47
CA MET A 176 2.01 2.96 3.91
C MET A 176 2.01 3.12 5.44
N GLU A 177 0.94 2.72 6.13
CA GLU A 177 0.92 2.71 7.60
C GLU A 177 2.01 1.76 8.15
N MET A 178 2.16 0.57 7.58
CA MET A 178 3.22 -0.38 7.99
C MET A 178 4.61 0.21 7.79
N HIS A 179 4.84 0.96 6.71
CA HIS A 179 6.10 1.69 6.50
C HIS A 179 6.38 2.70 7.62
N LYS A 180 5.38 3.52 7.98
CA LYS A 180 5.53 4.53 9.03
C LYS A 180 5.94 3.91 10.39
N HIS A 181 5.46 2.70 10.67
CA HIS A 181 5.71 2.04 11.95
C HIS A 181 7.04 1.28 12.00
N THR A 182 7.45 0.67 10.89
CA THR A 182 8.59 -0.27 10.85
C THR A 182 9.82 0.29 10.14
N GLY A 183 9.64 1.37 9.35
CA GLY A 183 10.64 1.88 8.42
C GLY A 183 10.76 1.05 7.11
N ILE A 184 10.05 -0.06 6.97
CA ILE A 184 10.13 -0.95 5.80
C ILE A 184 9.21 -0.44 4.68
N THR A 185 9.76 -0.21 3.48
CA THR A 185 9.07 0.45 2.35
C THR A 185 8.17 -0.50 1.56
N TYR A 186 7.06 -0.94 2.17
CA TYR A 186 6.13 -1.89 1.56
C TYR A 186 5.33 -1.34 0.39
N TYR A 187 4.93 -0.07 0.45
CA TYR A 187 4.21 0.56 -0.67
C TYR A 187 5.15 0.75 -1.86
N GLU A 188 6.38 1.21 -1.63
CA GLU A 188 7.37 1.42 -2.68
C GLU A 188 7.77 0.11 -3.34
N GLY A 189 7.94 -0.97 -2.56
CA GLY A 189 8.17 -2.31 -3.10
C GLY A 189 7.01 -2.79 -3.98
N PHE A 190 5.77 -2.53 -3.56
CA PHE A 190 4.59 -2.78 -4.37
C PHE A 190 4.56 -1.93 -5.64
N GLU A 191 4.82 -0.63 -5.52
CA GLU A 191 4.83 0.33 -6.64
C GLU A 191 5.85 -0.09 -7.70
N SER A 192 7.08 -0.45 -7.29
CA SER A 192 8.10 -0.96 -8.21
C SER A 192 7.65 -2.21 -8.96
N ALA A 193 7.09 -3.20 -8.27
CA ALA A 193 6.58 -4.42 -8.90
C ALA A 193 5.40 -4.14 -9.85
N MET A 194 4.51 -3.23 -9.48
CA MET A 194 3.38 -2.81 -10.31
C MET A 194 3.87 -2.11 -11.58
N LEU A 195 4.84 -1.21 -11.47
CA LEU A 195 5.43 -0.52 -12.62
C LEU A 195 6.14 -1.51 -13.56
N GLU A 196 6.86 -2.49 -13.02
CA GLU A 196 7.50 -3.54 -13.82
C GLU A 196 6.47 -4.40 -14.57
N GLN A 197 5.42 -4.89 -13.89
CA GLN A 197 4.36 -5.64 -14.56
C GLN A 197 3.66 -4.82 -15.63
N THR A 198 3.42 -3.53 -15.37
CA THR A 198 2.83 -2.61 -16.33
C THR A 198 3.72 -2.44 -17.56
N SER A 199 5.03 -2.31 -17.35
CA SER A 199 6.02 -2.24 -18.43
C SER A 199 5.95 -3.48 -19.32
N ASN A 200 5.99 -4.67 -18.71
CA ASN A 200 5.92 -5.93 -19.43
C ASN A 200 4.60 -6.10 -20.20
N TYR A 201 3.47 -5.74 -19.57
CA TYR A 201 2.16 -5.78 -20.20
C TYR A 201 2.10 -4.92 -21.46
N TYR A 202 2.52 -3.66 -21.37
CA TYR A 202 2.47 -2.75 -22.51
C TYR A 202 3.52 -3.05 -23.58
N CYS A 203 4.68 -3.58 -23.20
CA CYS A 203 5.67 -4.09 -24.16
C CYS A 203 5.07 -5.19 -25.05
N GLN A 204 4.36 -6.15 -24.45
CA GLN A 204 3.69 -7.24 -25.18
C GLN A 204 2.54 -6.71 -26.06
N MET A 205 1.71 -5.83 -25.52
CA MET A 205 0.62 -5.20 -26.28
C MET A 205 1.14 -4.43 -27.49
N ALA A 206 2.21 -3.64 -27.32
CA ALA A 206 2.81 -2.89 -28.41
C ALA A 206 3.27 -3.80 -29.55
N GLN A 207 3.96 -4.90 -29.25
CA GLN A 207 4.40 -5.88 -30.25
C GLN A 207 3.23 -6.50 -31.02
N GLN A 208 2.15 -6.84 -30.31
CA GLN A 208 0.95 -7.41 -30.94
C GLN A 208 0.24 -6.39 -31.84
N TRP A 209 0.08 -5.15 -31.39
CA TRP A 209 -0.60 -4.11 -32.17
C TRP A 209 0.20 -3.68 -33.39
N LEU A 210 1.53 -3.61 -33.29
CA LEU A 210 2.40 -3.31 -34.44
C LEU A 210 2.39 -4.41 -35.51
N SER A 211 2.16 -5.66 -35.10
CA SER A 211 2.11 -6.80 -36.04
C SER A 211 0.78 -6.88 -36.79
N ASN A 212 -0.32 -6.45 -36.16
CA ASN A 212 -1.68 -6.73 -36.61
C ASN A 212 -2.50 -5.48 -36.97
N GLY A 213 -2.01 -4.28 -36.66
CA GLY A 213 -2.78 -3.03 -36.71
C GLY A 213 -2.26 -2.02 -37.73
N SER A 214 -3.13 -1.06 -38.07
CA SER A 214 -2.70 0.13 -38.80
C SER A 214 -2.03 1.13 -37.83
N PRO A 215 -1.13 1.98 -38.34
CA PRO A 215 -0.49 3.00 -37.49
C PRO A 215 -1.50 3.96 -36.84
N ALA A 216 -2.54 4.39 -37.56
CA ALA A 216 -3.60 5.22 -36.97
C ALA A 216 -4.33 4.53 -35.80
N ASP A 217 -4.62 3.22 -35.92
CA ASP A 217 -5.23 2.43 -34.85
C ASP A 217 -4.29 2.26 -33.65
N TYR A 218 -2.97 2.12 -33.91
CA TYR A 218 -1.96 2.10 -32.86
C TYR A 218 -1.94 3.41 -32.05
N VAL A 219 -1.89 4.58 -32.71
CA VAL A 219 -1.90 5.88 -32.01
C VAL A 219 -3.14 6.02 -31.13
N GLN A 220 -4.32 5.61 -31.63
CA GLN A 220 -5.55 5.67 -30.87
C GLN A 220 -5.51 4.77 -29.63
N LYS A 221 -4.94 3.56 -29.74
CA LYS A 221 -4.75 2.64 -28.60
C LYS A 221 -3.78 3.20 -27.56
N VAL A 222 -2.67 3.82 -27.99
CA VAL A 222 -1.73 4.47 -27.07
C VAL A 222 -2.42 5.55 -26.25
N TYR A 223 -3.18 6.43 -26.93
CA TYR A 223 -3.92 7.50 -26.26
C TYR A 223 -4.92 6.95 -25.25
N TRP A 224 -5.73 5.98 -25.67
CA TRP A 224 -6.69 5.33 -24.79
C TRP A 224 -6.02 4.71 -23.56
N CYS A 225 -4.89 4.00 -23.73
CA CYS A 225 -4.15 3.43 -22.62
C CYS A 225 -3.60 4.48 -21.65
N LEU A 226 -3.09 5.61 -22.15
CA LEU A 226 -2.59 6.70 -21.31
C LEU A 226 -3.72 7.34 -20.48
N GLU A 227 -4.88 7.61 -21.07
CA GLU A 227 -6.05 8.09 -20.33
C GLU A 227 -6.51 7.08 -19.27
N GLN A 228 -6.61 5.80 -19.63
CA GLN A 228 -7.06 4.76 -18.70
C GLN A 228 -6.11 4.58 -17.52
N GLU A 229 -4.78 4.62 -17.75
CA GLU A 229 -3.80 4.52 -16.66
C GLU A 229 -3.76 5.81 -15.81
N ALA A 230 -3.97 6.98 -16.40
CA ALA A 230 -4.10 8.24 -15.66
C ALA A 230 -5.32 8.20 -14.72
N GLU A 231 -6.47 7.78 -15.25
CA GLU A 231 -7.72 7.68 -14.49
C GLU A 231 -7.59 6.63 -13.39
N ARG A 232 -7.08 5.43 -13.72
CA ARG A 232 -6.80 4.35 -12.78
C ARG A 232 -5.95 4.83 -11.60
N ALA A 233 -4.89 5.57 -11.89
CA ALA A 233 -4.04 6.10 -10.84
C ALA A 233 -4.78 7.09 -9.93
N GLY A 234 -5.60 7.96 -10.50
CA GLY A 234 -6.43 8.91 -9.74
C GLY A 234 -7.46 8.23 -8.83
N ARG A 235 -7.95 7.03 -9.19
CA ARG A 235 -8.97 6.32 -8.40
C ARG A 235 -8.44 5.79 -7.07
N TYR A 236 -7.28 5.13 -7.09
CA TYR A 236 -6.84 4.36 -5.92
C TYR A 236 -5.35 4.43 -5.57
N PHE A 237 -4.47 4.96 -6.42
CA PHE A 237 -3.07 5.13 -6.04
C PHE A 237 -2.84 6.46 -5.29
N PRO A 238 -1.83 6.51 -4.39
CA PRO A 238 -1.21 7.75 -3.94
C PRO A 238 -0.80 8.68 -5.10
N SER A 239 -0.87 9.99 -4.86
CA SER A 239 -0.63 11.02 -5.88
C SER A 239 0.76 10.94 -6.54
N GLY A 240 1.77 10.42 -5.84
CA GLY A 240 3.12 10.26 -6.37
C GLY A 240 3.28 9.16 -7.44
N THR A 241 2.29 8.27 -7.59
CA THR A 241 2.39 7.08 -8.46
C THR A 241 1.95 7.36 -9.89
N GLN A 242 0.93 8.19 -10.10
CA GLN A 242 0.45 8.57 -11.43
C GLN A 242 1.56 9.01 -12.39
N PRO A 243 2.45 9.98 -12.03
CA PRO A 243 3.50 10.41 -12.96
C PRO A 243 4.49 9.29 -13.30
N LYS A 244 4.79 8.39 -12.35
CA LYS A 244 5.68 7.24 -12.59
C LYS A 244 5.03 6.21 -13.51
N LEU A 245 3.75 5.92 -13.29
CA LEU A 245 2.96 5.00 -14.09
C LEU A 245 2.85 5.49 -15.54
N LEU A 246 2.47 6.75 -15.74
CA LEU A 246 2.38 7.33 -17.07
C LEU A 246 3.74 7.38 -17.77
N LYS A 247 4.83 7.62 -17.04
CA LYS A 247 6.18 7.54 -17.60
C LYS A 247 6.49 6.13 -18.14
N VAL A 248 6.18 5.07 -17.40
CA VAL A 248 6.39 3.68 -17.85
C VAL A 248 5.56 3.37 -19.10
N VAL A 249 4.28 3.77 -19.11
CA VAL A 249 3.39 3.53 -20.26
C VAL A 249 3.89 4.27 -21.51
N LYS A 250 4.29 5.54 -21.36
CA LYS A 250 4.91 6.33 -22.44
C LYS A 250 6.21 5.68 -22.94
N GLN A 251 7.05 5.19 -22.03
CA GLN A 251 8.28 4.49 -22.43
C GLN A 251 7.99 3.29 -23.33
N GLN A 252 7.08 2.41 -22.92
CA GLN A 252 6.81 1.18 -23.66
C GLN A 252 6.03 1.38 -24.95
N LEU A 253 5.03 2.28 -24.95
CA LEU A 253 4.14 2.45 -26.08
C LEU A 253 4.61 3.51 -27.09
N VAL A 254 5.41 4.48 -26.63
CA VAL A 254 5.90 5.59 -27.45
C VAL A 254 7.39 5.41 -27.71
N TYR A 255 8.24 5.66 -26.71
CA TYR A 255 9.68 5.80 -26.93
C TYR A 255 10.35 4.52 -27.46
N ASP A 256 10.10 3.37 -26.84
CA ASP A 256 10.72 2.09 -27.24
C ASP A 256 10.28 1.63 -28.63
N ILE A 257 9.08 2.01 -29.06
CA ILE A 257 8.59 1.73 -30.42
C ILE A 257 9.23 2.65 -31.44
N LEU A 258 9.39 3.93 -31.10
CA LEU A 258 10.06 4.89 -31.95
C LEU A 258 11.51 4.48 -32.22
N ASP A 259 12.25 4.09 -31.18
CA ASP A 259 13.63 3.61 -31.32
C ASP A 259 13.71 2.40 -32.27
N LYS A 260 12.80 1.42 -32.10
CA LYS A 260 12.72 0.23 -32.98
C LYS A 260 12.36 0.57 -34.42
N LEU A 261 11.54 1.59 -34.67
CA LEU A 261 11.16 2.01 -36.01
C LEU A 261 12.30 2.77 -36.71
N VAL A 262 13.04 3.59 -35.97
CA VAL A 262 14.23 4.29 -36.46
C VAL A 262 15.34 3.30 -36.82
N GLU A 263 15.62 2.33 -35.94
CA GLU A 263 16.63 1.28 -36.20
C GLU A 263 16.31 0.41 -37.43
N LYS A 264 15.02 0.19 -37.72
CA LYS A 264 14.56 -0.63 -38.85
C LYS A 264 14.48 0.10 -40.20
N GLN A 265 14.86 1.38 -40.28
CA GLN A 265 14.68 2.15 -41.51
C GLN A 265 15.45 1.58 -42.72
N ARG A 266 14.70 1.38 -43.82
CA ARG A 266 15.19 1.46 -45.21
C ARG A 266 14.85 2.85 -45.76
N PRO A 267 15.65 3.44 -46.67
CA PRO A 267 15.53 4.84 -47.11
C PRO A 267 14.16 5.22 -47.72
N GLU A 268 13.34 4.25 -48.07
CA GLU A 268 12.05 4.42 -48.78
C GLU A 268 10.87 4.75 -47.82
N ASN A 269 11.00 4.46 -46.52
CA ASN A 269 9.92 4.62 -45.53
C ASN A 269 10.07 5.85 -44.61
N CYS A 270 10.98 6.76 -44.94
CA CYS A 270 11.38 7.86 -44.04
C CYS A 270 10.25 8.89 -43.80
N SER A 271 9.45 9.22 -44.81
CA SER A 271 8.33 10.17 -44.69
C SER A 271 7.21 9.64 -43.80
N PHE A 272 6.80 8.39 -44.02
CA PHE A 272 5.73 7.74 -43.26
C PHE A 272 6.04 7.65 -41.75
N VAL A 273 7.27 7.28 -41.40
CA VAL A 273 7.71 7.20 -40.00
C VAL A 273 7.74 8.59 -39.36
N THR A 274 8.12 9.62 -40.10
CA THR A 274 8.18 11.00 -39.61
C THR A 274 6.79 11.57 -39.34
N ASP A 275 5.81 11.33 -40.22
CA ASP A 275 4.43 11.77 -40.03
C ASP A 275 3.77 11.06 -38.84
N PHE A 276 3.96 9.74 -38.74
CA PHE A 276 3.50 8.93 -37.61
C PHE A 276 4.13 9.38 -36.28
N TYR A 277 5.42 9.72 -36.30
CA TYR A 277 6.18 10.25 -35.16
C TYR A 277 5.61 11.60 -34.69
N GLN A 278 5.39 12.53 -35.61
CA GLN A 278 4.84 13.85 -35.28
C GLN A 278 3.42 13.76 -34.73
N GLU A 279 2.58 12.88 -35.29
CA GLU A 279 1.22 12.68 -34.80
C GLU A 279 1.20 12.15 -33.36
N MET A 280 2.02 11.13 -33.06
CA MET A 280 2.08 10.55 -31.72
C MET A 280 2.54 11.56 -30.67
N LEU A 281 3.59 12.33 -30.97
CA LEU A 281 4.12 13.32 -30.04
C LEU A 281 3.20 14.52 -29.86
N SER A 282 2.58 15.01 -30.94
CA SER A 282 1.61 16.11 -30.87
C SER A 282 0.43 15.75 -29.95
N LYS A 283 -0.13 14.55 -30.12
CA LYS A 283 -1.23 14.07 -29.26
C LYS A 283 -0.80 13.86 -27.80
N CYS A 284 0.41 13.35 -27.56
CA CYS A 284 0.95 13.19 -26.20
C CYS A 284 1.22 14.54 -25.49
N ALA A 285 1.68 15.55 -26.23
CA ALA A 285 1.94 16.88 -25.70
C ALA A 285 0.64 17.56 -25.23
N ASN A 286 -0.45 17.42 -26.00
CA ASN A 286 -1.74 18.02 -25.66
C ASN A 286 -2.33 17.49 -24.33
N MET A 287 -2.08 16.23 -23.97
CA MET A 287 -2.48 15.69 -22.66
C MET A 287 -1.68 16.28 -21.50
N THR A 288 -0.42 16.66 -21.74
CA THR A 288 0.47 17.20 -20.70
C THR A 288 0.12 18.65 -20.35
N LEU A 289 -0.65 19.35 -21.21
CA LEU A 289 -1.07 20.73 -21.00
C LEU A 289 -2.35 20.87 -20.14
N GLN A 290 -3.07 19.78 -19.85
CA GLN A 290 -4.25 19.81 -18.97
C GLN A 290 -3.93 19.56 -17.50
N GLU A 291 -2.72 19.12 -17.16
CA GLU A 291 -2.25 18.96 -15.78
C GLU A 291 -1.00 19.80 -15.56
N GLY A 292 -1.03 20.64 -14.52
CA GLY A 292 -0.01 21.65 -14.28
C GLY A 292 1.42 21.11 -14.23
N SER A 293 2.25 21.67 -15.12
CA SER A 293 3.67 21.99 -14.94
C SER A 293 4.63 20.89 -14.45
N TYR A 294 5.34 20.25 -15.39
CA TYR A 294 6.77 20.45 -15.67
C TYR A 294 7.34 19.20 -16.38
N CYS A 295 7.68 19.31 -17.66
CA CYS A 295 8.98 18.92 -18.22
C CYS A 295 9.06 19.42 -19.67
N THR A 296 10.16 20.09 -20.01
CA THR A 296 10.46 20.75 -21.28
C THR A 296 10.65 19.74 -22.41
N THR A 297 9.55 19.34 -23.06
CA THR A 297 9.59 18.52 -24.29
C THR A 297 9.93 19.31 -25.56
N GLU A 298 10.06 20.64 -25.52
CA GLU A 298 10.31 21.45 -26.73
C GLU A 298 11.80 21.51 -27.14
N GLU A 299 12.74 21.34 -26.21
CA GLU A 299 14.17 21.49 -26.49
C GLU A 299 14.77 20.27 -27.23
N TRP A 300 14.32 19.05 -26.94
CA TRP A 300 14.82 17.84 -27.61
C TRP A 300 14.17 17.62 -28.99
N LEU A 301 12.90 18.00 -29.18
CA LEU A 301 12.22 17.95 -30.49
C LEU A 301 12.91 18.85 -31.51
N SER A 302 13.38 20.02 -31.07
CA SER A 302 14.14 20.95 -31.92
C SER A 302 15.53 20.40 -32.30
N ALA A 303 16.18 19.65 -31.40
CA ALA A 303 17.48 19.02 -31.65
C ALA A 303 17.42 17.82 -32.61
N LEU A 304 16.31 17.08 -32.63
CA LEU A 304 16.10 15.95 -33.55
C LEU A 304 15.73 16.42 -34.97
N LEU A 305 14.84 17.40 -35.11
CA LEU A 305 14.45 17.95 -36.42
C LEU A 305 15.61 18.65 -37.15
N THR A 306 16.58 19.15 -36.40
CA THR A 306 17.82 19.73 -36.93
C THR A 306 18.86 18.68 -37.33
N SER A 307 18.76 17.45 -36.82
CA SER A 307 19.64 16.34 -37.23
C SER A 307 19.20 15.68 -38.55
N SER A 308 17.91 15.77 -38.90
CA SER A 308 17.34 15.26 -40.16
C SER A 308 17.58 16.14 -41.39
N SER A 309 18.10 17.37 -41.22
CA SER A 309 18.40 18.29 -42.32
C SER A 309 19.82 18.18 -42.87
N VAL A 310 20.62 17.21 -42.42
CA VAL A 310 21.99 16.99 -42.90
C VAL A 310 22.05 15.85 -43.91
N PHE A 311 21.35 16.01 -45.03
CA PHE A 311 21.76 15.38 -46.29
C PHE A 311 21.50 16.37 -47.43
N PRO A 312 22.54 17.04 -47.96
CA PRO A 312 22.39 17.77 -49.20
C PRO A 312 22.16 16.76 -50.32
N LEU A 313 21.08 16.98 -51.07
CA LEU A 313 20.90 16.40 -52.40
C LEU A 313 22.10 16.80 -53.27
N SER A 314 22.90 15.82 -53.65
CA SER A 314 23.76 15.84 -54.84
C SER A 314 23.63 14.51 -55.55
#